data_AF-A0A544TGT9-F1
#
_entry.id   AF-A0A544TGT9-F1
#
_cell.length_a   1.000
_cell.length_b   1.000
_cell.length_c   1.000
_cell.angle_alpha   90.00
_cell.angle_beta   90.00
_cell.angle_gamma   90.00
#
_symmetry.space_group_name_H-M   'P 1'
#
loop_
_entity.id
_entity.type
_entity.pdbx_description
1 polymer ?
#
loop_
_entity_poly.entity_id
_entity_poly.type
_entity_poly.pdbx_seq_one_letter_code
_entity_poly.pdbx_strand_id
1 'polypeptide(L)'
;MRMYITVILRCLLFAAMALSVYDYVKINQYFELFGRGYIDEFSLYVTTWRGTFLSIVTILLIIFNVIDFIVVKKKKNALLKEYILSEYDVSDERAVEITGKAVRYAFVFIIFYTIVLLASYMFIPNYFLDYPWYPIFTTASIPILGLIIYLITFKYFHAR
;
A
#
# COMPACT_ATOMS: atom_id res chain seq x y z
N MET A 1 -3.33 4.04 -19.03
CA MET A 1 -3.06 5.24 -18.19
C MET A 1 -3.77 5.18 -16.84
N ARG A 2 -5.08 4.87 -16.79
CA ARG A 2 -5.86 4.80 -15.53
C ARG A 2 -5.30 3.79 -14.52
N MET A 3 -5.04 2.56 -14.96
CA MET A 3 -4.45 1.50 -14.13
C MET A 3 -3.16 1.95 -13.40
N TYR A 4 -2.22 2.57 -14.12
CA TYR A 4 -0.95 3.04 -13.56
C TYR A 4 -1.18 4.06 -12.45
N ILE A 5 -2.07 5.03 -12.68
CA ILE A 5 -2.40 6.07 -11.70
C ILE A 5 -3.05 5.43 -10.46
N THR A 6 -4.00 4.52 -10.64
CA THR A 6 -4.68 3.84 -9.53
C THR A 6 -3.71 3.00 -8.69
N VAL A 7 -2.82 2.25 -9.34
CA VAL A 7 -1.79 1.46 -8.65
C VAL A 7 -0.83 2.37 -7.89
N ILE A 8 -0.34 3.45 -8.51
CA ILE A 8 0.56 4.41 -7.87
C ILE A 8 -0.12 5.07 -6.65
N LEU A 9 -1.37 5.52 -6.78
CA LEU A 9 -2.12 6.13 -5.69
C LEU A 9 -2.35 5.16 -4.53
N ARG A 10 -2.61 3.88 -4.81
CA ARG A 10 -2.74 2.84 -3.77
C ARG A 10 -1.41 2.56 -3.08
N CYS A 11 -0.30 2.50 -3.82
CA CYS A 11 1.03 2.37 -3.21
C CYS A 11 1.37 3.59 -2.33
N LEU A 12 1.07 4.79 -2.81
CA LEU A 12 1.24 6.02 -2.03
C LEU A 12 0.35 6.04 -0.78
N LEU A 13 -0.86 5.49 -0.84
CA LEU A 13 -1.75 5.39 0.30
C LEU A 13 -1.15 4.50 1.39
N PHE A 14 -0.64 3.31 1.03
CA PHE A 14 0.04 2.43 1.99
C PHE A 14 1.30 3.08 2.58
N ALA A 15 2.09 3.78 1.77
CA ALA A 15 3.27 4.51 2.25
C ALA A 15 2.89 5.67 3.18
N ALA A 16 1.86 6.44 2.85
CA ALA A 16 1.37 7.54 3.68
C ALA A 16 0.81 7.03 5.02
N MET A 17 0.07 5.92 4.99
CA MET A 17 -0.44 5.27 6.19
C MET A 17 0.72 4.79 7.09
N ALA A 18 1.73 4.14 6.51
CA ALA A 18 2.93 3.73 7.24
C ALA A 18 3.64 4.91 7.91
N LEU A 19 3.79 6.04 7.21
CA LEU A 19 4.39 7.25 7.76
C LEU A 19 3.60 7.82 8.94
N SER A 20 2.26 7.81 8.87
CA SER A 20 1.40 8.27 9.97
C SER A 20 1.44 7.35 11.18
N VAL A 21 1.46 6.03 10.96
CA VAL A 21 1.56 5.03 12.04
C VAL A 21 2.94 5.10 12.67
N TYR A 22 3.98 5.35 11.89
CA TYR A 22 5.35 5.52 12.39
C TYR A 22 5.47 6.68 13.38
N ASP A 23 4.83 7.83 13.14
CA ASP A 23 4.81 8.92 14.13
C ASP A 23 4.25 8.45 15.47
N TYR A 24 3.09 7.79 15.43
CA TYR A 24 2.42 7.30 16.64
C TYR A 24 3.30 6.29 17.40
N VAL A 25 3.88 5.31 16.70
CA VAL A 25 4.73 4.30 17.31
C VAL A 25 6.02 4.92 17.86
N LYS A 26 6.62 5.87 17.13
CA LYS A 26 7.83 6.57 17.58
C LYS A 26 7.59 7.38 18.87
N ILE A 27 6.44 8.05 18.97
CA ILE A 27 6.06 8.77 20.19
C ILE A 27 5.95 7.79 21.38
N ASN A 28 5.26 6.66 21.19
CA ASN A 28 5.13 5.65 22.24
C ASN A 28 6.49 5.05 22.65
N GLN A 29 7.35 4.77 21.68
CA GLN A 29 8.71 4.29 21.92
C GLN A 29 9.51 5.29 22.78
N TYR A 30 9.43 6.59 22.50
CA TYR A 30 10.09 7.61 23.33
C TYR A 30 9.58 7.61 24.77
N PHE A 31 8.26 7.50 24.98
CA PHE A 31 7.70 7.42 26.33
C PHE A 31 8.14 6.15 27.07
N GLU A 32 8.27 5.02 26.37
CA GLU A 32 8.75 3.79 26.96
C GLU A 32 10.26 3.86 27.32
N LEU A 33 11.07 4.47 26.46
CA LEU A 33 12.50 4.72 26.73
C LEU A 33 12.66 5.67 27.93
N PHE A 34 11.86 6.73 28.02
CA PHE A 34 11.83 7.63 29.17
C PHE A 34 11.47 6.88 30.47
N GLY A 35 10.43 6.03 30.43
CA GLY A 35 10.05 5.19 31.57
C GLY A 35 11.13 4.20 32.02
N ARG A 36 12.05 3.83 31.12
CA ARG A 36 13.22 2.97 31.40
C ARG A 36 14.46 3.74 31.86
N GLY A 37 14.36 5.07 32.03
CA GLY A 37 15.45 5.92 32.49
C GLY A 37 16.39 6.44 31.40
N TYR A 38 16.05 6.27 30.11
CA TYR A 38 16.77 6.90 29.00
C TYR A 38 16.26 8.33 28.83
N ILE A 39 16.94 9.28 29.48
CA ILE A 39 16.54 10.70 29.54
C ILE A 39 17.30 11.56 28.54
N ASP A 40 18.47 11.09 28.10
CA ASP A 40 19.29 11.76 27.10
C ASP A 40 18.54 11.78 25.76
N GLU A 41 18.49 12.96 25.12
CA GLU A 41 17.86 13.19 23.80
C GLU A 41 16.33 13.05 23.72
N PHE A 42 15.60 13.01 24.84
CA PHE A 42 14.13 13.04 24.81
C PHE A 42 13.62 14.39 24.27
N SER A 43 13.31 14.42 22.98
CA SER A 43 12.64 15.54 22.32
C SER A 43 11.52 15.03 21.42
N LEU A 44 10.30 15.45 21.73
CA LEU A 44 9.11 15.10 20.97
C LEU A 44 8.74 16.26 20.04
N TYR A 45 9.07 16.10 18.76
CA TYR A 45 8.61 17.01 17.72
C TYR A 45 7.50 16.36 16.90
N VAL A 46 6.27 16.84 17.07
CA VAL A 46 5.09 16.35 16.34
C VAL A 46 4.83 17.27 15.16
N THR A 47 4.98 16.74 13.95
CA THR A 47 4.66 17.46 12.71
C THR A 47 3.33 17.02 12.14
N THR A 48 2.58 17.96 11.55
CA THR A 48 1.31 17.64 10.90
C THR A 48 1.45 17.15 9.46
N TRP A 49 2.61 17.34 8.81
CA TRP A 49 2.76 17.11 7.37
C TRP A 49 2.46 15.67 6.92
N ARG A 50 2.78 14.66 7.73
CA ARG A 50 2.52 13.23 7.41
C ARG A 50 1.02 12.94 7.41
N GLY A 51 0.31 13.49 8.39
CA GLY A 51 -1.16 13.44 8.43
C GLY A 51 -1.78 14.17 7.24
N THR A 52 -1.30 15.38 6.93
CA THR A 52 -1.76 16.14 5.75
C THR A 52 -1.49 15.38 4.44
N PHE A 53 -0.31 14.74 4.31
CA PHE A 53 0.04 13.92 3.15
C PHE A 53 -0.91 12.73 2.98
N LEU A 54 -1.20 12.00 4.07
CA LEU A 54 -2.20 10.93 4.07
C LEU A 54 -3.58 11.44 3.64
N SER A 55 -4.03 12.57 4.17
CA SER A 55 -5.31 13.17 3.80
C SER A 55 -5.35 13.52 2.31
N ILE A 56 -4.31 14.15 1.76
CA ILE A 56 -4.23 14.51 0.34
C ILE A 56 -4.31 13.26 -0.55
N VAL A 57 -3.50 12.24 -0.26
CA VAL A 57 -3.48 10.99 -1.05
C VAL A 57 -4.83 10.28 -0.99
N THR A 58 -5.46 10.24 0.20
CA THR A 58 -6.79 9.64 0.39
C THR A 58 -7.86 10.38 -0.41
N ILE A 59 -7.88 11.71 -0.35
CA ILE A 59 -8.84 12.54 -1.10
C ILE A 59 -8.66 12.33 -2.60
N LEU A 60 -7.43 12.32 -3.10
CA LEU A 60 -7.15 12.05 -4.51
C LEU A 60 -7.68 10.67 -4.91
N LEU A 61 -7.40 9.64 -4.11
CA LEU A 61 -7.88 8.28 -4.39
C LEU A 61 -9.40 8.20 -4.41
N ILE A 62 -10.10 8.87 -3.48
CA ILE A 62 -11.57 8.95 -3.47
C ILE A 62 -12.08 9.63 -4.75
N ILE A 63 -11.50 10.78 -5.12
CA ILE A 63 -11.89 11.51 -6.34
C ILE A 63 -11.74 10.63 -7.58
N PHE A 64 -10.60 9.94 -7.73
CA PHE A 64 -10.36 9.05 -8.85
C PHE A 64 -11.36 7.89 -8.89
N ASN A 65 -11.63 7.24 -7.74
CA ASN A 65 -12.63 6.17 -7.68
C ASN A 65 -14.04 6.67 -8.01
N VAL A 66 -14.41 7.88 -7.56
CA VAL A 66 -15.72 8.49 -7.91
C VAL A 66 -15.80 8.81 -9.40
N ILE A 67 -14.74 9.35 -10.01
CA ILE A 67 -14.68 9.60 -11.46
C ILE A 67 -14.84 8.28 -12.22
N ASP A 68 -14.09 7.25 -11.85
CA ASP A 68 -14.18 5.95 -12.51
C ASP A 68 -15.56 5.32 -12.32
N PHE A 69 -16.15 5.42 -11.13
CA PHE A 69 -17.52 4.99 -10.87
C PHE A 69 -18.53 5.67 -11.81
N ILE A 70 -18.45 6.99 -11.97
CA ILE A 70 -19.33 7.75 -12.87
C ILE A 70 -19.13 7.33 -14.32
N VAL A 71 -17.89 7.11 -14.76
CA VAL A 71 -17.58 6.69 -16.13
C VAL A 71 -18.11 5.28 -16.42
N VAL A 72 -17.93 4.34 -15.49
CA VAL A 72 -18.40 2.95 -15.64
C VAL A 72 -19.92 2.87 -15.59
N LYS A 73 -20.58 3.62 -14.70
CA LYS A 73 -22.06 3.67 -14.61
C LYS A 73 -22.72 4.13 -15.93
N LYS A 74 -22.03 4.92 -16.74
CA LYS A 74 -22.50 5.33 -18.07
C LYS A 74 -22.46 4.20 -19.11
N LYS A 75 -21.71 3.12 -18.89
CA LYS A 75 -21.68 1.93 -19.76
C LYS A 75 -22.82 0.98 -19.36
N LYS A 76 -23.74 0.67 -20.28
CA LYS A 76 -24.99 -0.08 -20.02
C LYS A 76 -24.81 -1.57 -19.61
N ASN A 77 -23.60 -2.14 -19.71
CA ASN A 77 -23.37 -3.58 -19.53
C ASN A 77 -22.43 -3.96 -18.36
N ALA A 78 -22.09 -3.04 -17.45
CA ALA A 78 -21.13 -3.32 -16.38
C ALA A 78 -21.78 -4.05 -15.18
N LEU A 79 -21.22 -5.18 -14.77
CA LEU A 79 -21.67 -5.94 -13.59
C LEU A 79 -21.17 -5.27 -12.30
N LEU A 80 -21.96 -5.33 -11.21
CA LEU A 80 -21.66 -4.65 -9.92
C LEU A 80 -20.27 -5.03 -9.34
N LYS A 81 -19.81 -6.26 -9.58
CA LYS A 81 -18.47 -6.77 -9.19
C LYS A 81 -17.30 -6.03 -9.88
N GLU A 82 -17.58 -5.40 -11.02
CA GLU A 82 -16.61 -4.70 -11.87
C GLU A 82 -16.39 -3.25 -11.40
N TYR A 83 -17.26 -2.74 -10.52
CA TYR A 83 -17.18 -1.40 -9.94
C TYR A 83 -16.12 -1.29 -8.84
N ILE A 84 -15.74 -2.41 -8.20
CA ILE A 84 -14.74 -2.43 -7.13
C ILE A 84 -13.30 -2.44 -7.71
N LEU A 85 -13.15 -2.82 -8.98
CA LEU A 85 -11.85 -3.02 -9.66
C LEU A 85 -11.83 -2.41 -11.07
N SER A 86 -12.21 -1.14 -11.22
CA SER A 86 -12.22 -0.40 -12.50
C SER A 86 -10.84 -0.12 -13.10
N GLU A 87 -9.82 -0.88 -12.71
CA GLU A 87 -8.42 -0.67 -13.11
C GLU A 87 -8.15 -1.03 -14.58
N TYR A 88 -8.97 -1.89 -15.17
CA TYR A 88 -8.87 -2.37 -16.54
C TYR A 88 -10.23 -2.31 -17.23
N ASP A 89 -10.25 -2.35 -18.57
CA ASP A 89 -11.52 -2.32 -19.30
C ASP A 89 -12.22 -3.68 -19.20
N VAL A 90 -13.34 -3.72 -18.50
CA VAL A 90 -14.00 -4.99 -18.17
C VAL A 90 -14.86 -5.52 -19.32
N SER A 91 -15.13 -4.68 -20.33
CA SER A 91 -15.74 -5.14 -21.58
C SER A 91 -14.78 -5.92 -22.49
N ASP A 92 -13.48 -5.91 -22.20
CA ASP A 92 -12.49 -6.69 -22.94
C ASP A 92 -12.20 -8.01 -22.22
N GLU A 93 -12.65 -9.13 -22.79
CA GLU A 93 -12.42 -10.47 -22.24
C GLU A 93 -10.93 -10.78 -22.08
N ARG A 94 -10.08 -10.25 -22.98
CA ARG A 94 -8.62 -10.42 -22.90
C ARG A 94 -8.06 -9.71 -21.67
N ALA A 95 -8.55 -8.50 -21.38
CA ALA A 95 -8.12 -7.74 -20.20
C ALA A 95 -8.51 -8.46 -18.90
N VAL A 96 -9.70 -9.07 -18.85
CA VAL A 96 -10.15 -9.88 -17.70
C VAL A 96 -9.22 -11.07 -17.46
N GLU A 97 -8.88 -11.81 -18.51
CA GLU A 97 -7.98 -12.97 -18.40
C GLU A 97 -6.57 -12.57 -17.94
N ILE A 98 -6.04 -11.48 -18.50
CA ILE A 98 -4.73 -10.93 -18.14
C ILE A 98 -4.71 -10.49 -16.67
N THR A 99 -5.74 -9.79 -16.20
CA THR A 99 -5.88 -9.41 -14.78
C THR A 99 -5.89 -10.64 -13.90
N GLY A 100 -6.65 -11.68 -14.25
CA GLY A 100 -6.68 -12.93 -13.49
C GLY A 100 -5.30 -13.58 -13.37
N LYS A 101 -4.51 -13.60 -14.45
CA LYS A 101 -3.10 -14.05 -14.41
C LYS A 101 -2.26 -13.15 -13.51
N ALA A 102 -2.31 -11.84 -13.70
CA ALA A 102 -1.53 -10.87 -12.94
C ALA A 102 -1.78 -10.96 -11.42
N VAL A 103 -3.04 -11.14 -11.01
CA VAL A 103 -3.42 -11.33 -9.60
C VAL A 103 -2.82 -12.61 -9.02
N ARG A 104 -2.84 -13.72 -9.76
CA ARG A 104 -2.23 -14.99 -9.31
C ARG A 104 -0.72 -14.84 -9.10
N TYR A 105 -0.02 -14.19 -10.02
CA TYR A 105 1.41 -13.90 -9.87
C TYR A 105 1.67 -13.00 -8.66
N ALA A 106 0.93 -11.89 -8.52
CA ALA A 106 1.07 -10.99 -7.39
C ALA A 106 0.87 -11.71 -6.05
N PHE A 107 -0.15 -12.58 -5.96
CA PHE A 107 -0.43 -13.36 -4.76
C PHE A 107 0.72 -14.30 -4.39
N VAL A 108 1.28 -15.03 -5.36
CA VAL A 108 2.43 -15.91 -5.13
C VAL A 108 3.64 -15.12 -4.64
N PHE A 109 3.95 -13.98 -5.28
CA PHE A 109 5.05 -13.11 -4.85
C PHE A 109 4.84 -12.52 -3.45
N ILE A 110 3.60 -12.13 -3.10
CA ILE A 110 3.26 -11.69 -1.74
C ILE A 110 3.58 -12.79 -0.72
N ILE A 111 3.21 -14.05 -0.98
CA ILE A 111 3.47 -15.16 -0.06
C ILE A 111 4.97 -15.34 0.14
N PHE A 112 5.74 -15.46 -0.95
CA PHE A 112 7.20 -15.62 -0.87
C PHE A 112 7.85 -14.44 -0.15
N TYR A 113 7.45 -13.22 -0.49
CA TYR A 113 7.96 -12.02 0.15
C TYR A 113 7.64 -11.99 1.65
N THR A 114 6.43 -12.37 2.04
CA THR A 114 6.01 -12.41 3.46
C THR A 114 6.83 -13.44 4.24
N ILE A 115 7.13 -14.61 3.66
CA ILE A 115 7.99 -15.62 4.29
C ILE A 115 9.41 -15.07 4.51
N VAL A 116 10.00 -14.43 3.48
CA VAL A 116 11.32 -13.81 3.59
C VAL A 116 11.30 -12.70 4.64
N LEU A 117 10.22 -11.91 4.68
CA LEU A 117 10.05 -10.87 5.67
C LEU A 117 10.01 -11.41 7.10
N LEU A 118 9.20 -12.44 7.34
CA LEU A 118 9.12 -13.12 8.63
C LEU A 118 10.48 -13.66 9.07
N ALA A 119 11.22 -14.29 8.15
CA ALA A 119 12.58 -14.74 8.43
C ALA A 119 13.51 -13.58 8.81
N SER A 120 13.35 -12.41 8.18
CA SER A 120 14.18 -11.25 8.49
C SER A 120 13.98 -10.67 9.90
N TYR A 121 12.83 -10.89 10.54
CA TYR A 121 12.63 -10.50 11.96
C TYR A 121 13.54 -11.27 12.92
N MET A 122 14.00 -12.47 12.57
CA MET A 122 14.92 -13.24 13.41
C MET A 122 16.29 -12.57 13.55
N PHE A 123 16.68 -11.71 12.60
CA PHE A 123 17.98 -11.04 12.59
C PHE A 123 17.96 -9.65 13.22
N ILE A 124 16.78 -9.15 13.62
CA ILE A 124 16.62 -7.82 14.20
C ILE A 124 16.11 -7.98 15.64
N PRO A 125 17.02 -8.18 16.62
CA PRO A 125 16.62 -8.16 18.02
C PRO A 125 15.99 -6.80 18.37
N ASN A 126 15.03 -6.79 19.30
CA ASN A 126 14.42 -5.58 19.83
C ASN A 126 13.86 -4.60 18.78
N TYR A 127 13.28 -5.08 17.68
CA TYR A 127 12.71 -4.24 16.62
C TYR A 127 11.66 -3.22 17.10
N PHE A 128 11.07 -3.38 18.29
CA PHE A 128 10.16 -2.37 18.85
C PHE A 128 10.89 -1.20 19.52
N LEU A 129 12.08 -1.45 20.10
CA LEU A 129 12.86 -0.48 20.87
C LEU A 129 13.95 0.19 20.04
N ASP A 130 14.64 -0.56 19.17
CA ASP A 130 15.78 -0.03 18.43
C ASP A 130 15.39 0.37 17.00
N TYR A 131 14.42 -0.34 16.42
CA TYR A 131 14.03 -0.22 15.02
C TYR A 131 12.50 -0.16 14.80
N PRO A 132 11.75 0.72 15.48
CA PRO A 132 10.28 0.78 15.42
C PRO A 132 9.73 1.00 14.01
N TRP A 133 10.55 1.58 13.12
CA TRP A 133 10.24 1.78 11.72
C TRP A 133 10.09 0.45 10.98
N TYR A 134 10.88 -0.55 11.37
CA TYR A 134 10.98 -1.82 10.67
C TYR A 134 9.63 -2.52 10.54
N PRO A 135 8.92 -2.89 11.63
CA PRO A 135 7.64 -3.59 11.51
C PRO A 135 6.57 -2.83 10.73
N ILE A 136 6.63 -1.50 10.74
CA ILE A 136 5.63 -0.63 10.10
C ILE A 136 5.85 -0.62 8.59
N PHE A 137 7.07 -0.32 8.15
CA PHE A 137 7.38 -0.22 6.71
C PHE A 137 7.43 -1.58 6.04
N THR A 138 7.87 -2.63 6.74
CA THR A 138 7.81 -3.99 6.20
C THR A 138 6.37 -4.45 5.99
N THR A 139 5.48 -4.22 6.96
CA THR A 139 4.05 -4.55 6.81
C THR A 139 3.42 -3.77 5.65
N ALA A 140 3.70 -2.48 5.54
CA ALA A 140 3.19 -1.65 4.43
C ALA A 140 3.77 -2.03 3.07
N SER A 141 5.00 -2.56 3.02
CA SER A 141 5.64 -2.99 1.78
C SER A 141 4.99 -4.23 1.15
N ILE A 142 4.30 -5.07 1.93
CA ILE A 142 3.62 -6.28 1.43
C ILE A 142 2.59 -5.94 0.34
N PRO A 143 1.56 -5.11 0.59
CA PRO A 143 0.60 -4.75 -0.45
C PRO A 143 1.24 -3.90 -1.57
N ILE A 144 2.26 -3.09 -1.27
CA ILE A 144 2.98 -2.30 -2.29
C ILE A 144 3.68 -3.23 -3.30
N LEU A 145 4.42 -4.23 -2.81
CA LEU A 145 5.06 -5.22 -3.68
C LEU A 145 4.02 -5.97 -4.52
N GLY A 146 2.93 -6.40 -3.89
CA GLY A 146 1.82 -7.04 -4.58
C GLY A 146 1.29 -6.22 -5.76
N LEU A 147 1.05 -4.93 -5.53
CA LEU A 147 0.58 -3.99 -6.55
C LEU A 147 1.61 -3.76 -7.67
N ILE A 148 2.90 -3.68 -7.33
CA ILE A 148 3.99 -3.54 -8.31
C ILE A 148 4.07 -4.78 -9.20
N ILE A 149 4.08 -5.98 -8.61
CA ILE A 149 4.12 -7.25 -9.35
C ILE A 149 2.89 -7.40 -10.23
N TYR A 150 1.72 -7.05 -9.71
CA TYR A 150 0.48 -7.02 -10.49
C TYR A 150 0.61 -6.12 -11.73
N LEU A 151 1.08 -4.88 -11.56
CA LEU A 151 1.24 -3.94 -12.67
C LEU A 151 2.27 -4.41 -13.70
N ILE A 152 3.41 -4.93 -13.26
CA ILE A 152 4.47 -5.47 -14.14
C ILE A 152 3.91 -6.66 -14.93
N THR A 153 3.24 -7.59 -14.26
CA THR A 153 2.71 -8.81 -14.87
C THR A 153 1.60 -8.48 -15.86
N PHE A 154 0.69 -7.59 -15.49
CA PHE A 154 -0.35 -7.11 -16.39
C PHE A 154 0.25 -6.48 -17.65
N LYS A 155 1.24 -5.58 -17.50
CA LYS A 155 1.91 -4.94 -18.63
C LYS A 155 2.59 -5.95 -19.54
N TYR A 156 3.26 -6.95 -18.98
CA TYR A 156 3.93 -8.00 -19.75
C TYR A 156 2.95 -8.80 -20.62
N PHE A 157 1.83 -9.25 -20.05
CA PHE A 157 0.83 -10.03 -20.78
C PHE A 157 -0.05 -9.19 -21.71
N HIS A 158 -0.25 -7.90 -21.42
CA HIS A 158 -0.99 -7.00 -22.31
C HIS A 158 -0.17 -6.61 -23.55
N ALA A 159 1.17 -6.57 -23.46
CA ALA A 159 2.03 -6.26 -24.59
C ALA A 159 2.20 -7.41 -25.60
N ARG A 160 1.81 -8.63 -25.22
CA ARG A 160 1.93 -9.85 -26.02
C ARG A 160 0.55 -10.27 -26.51
#